data_AF-A0A8J8F981-F1
#
_entry.id   AF-A0A8J8F981-F1
#
_cell.length_a   1.000
_cell.length_b   1.000
_cell.length_c   1.000
_cell.angle_alpha   90.00
_cell.angle_beta   90.00
_cell.angle_gamma   90.00
#
_symmetry.space_group_name_H-M   'P 1'
#
loop_
_entity.id
_entity.type
_entity.pdbx_description
1 polymer ?
#
loop_
_entity_poly.entity_id
_entity_poly.type
_entity_poly.pdbx_seq_one_letter_code
_entity_poly.pdbx_strand_id
1 'polypeptide(L)' 'MWEYRIGAYQVLAKYLKDRKKRELSLEEIEHYRGVAKAIERTIEVQKGVDDIFNIDTVLRHNQLSRTPKT' A
#
# COMPACT_ATOMS: atom_id res chain seq x y z
N MET A 1 4.49 -2.20 -5.82
CA MET A 1 5.17 -0.94 -5.44
C MET A 1 5.08 0.12 -6.54
N TRP A 2 5.52 -0.15 -7.78
CA TRP A 2 5.42 0.82 -8.88
C TRP A 2 4.00 1.36 -9.08
N GLU A 3 2.99 0.49 -9.04
CA GLU A 3 1.56 0.83 -9.15
C GLU A 3 0.95 1.48 -7.91
N TYR A 4 1.72 1.70 -6.83
CA TYR A 4 1.19 2.28 -5.61
C TYR A 4 0.77 3.74 -5.84
N ARG A 5 -0.48 4.04 -5.44
CA ARG A 5 -1.13 5.33 -5.71
C ARG A 5 -1.49 6.02 -4.41
N ILE A 6 -1.28 7.34 -4.40
CA ILE A 6 -1.82 8.24 -3.38
C ILE A 6 -2.72 9.23 -4.12
N GLY A 7 -4.02 9.12 -3.90
CA GLY A 7 -5.04 9.78 -4.72
C GLY A 7 -4.94 9.32 -6.19
N ALA A 8 -4.93 10.28 -7.12
CA ALA A 8 -4.82 10.00 -8.56
C ALA A 8 -3.37 9.74 -9.03
N TYR A 9 -2.37 9.88 -8.16
CA TYR A 9 -0.95 9.85 -8.56
C TYR A 9 -0.28 8.52 -8.24
N GLN A 10 0.36 7.95 -9.25
CA GLN A 10 1.33 6.87 -9.09
C GLN A 10 2.68 7.47 -8.67
N VAL A 11 2.98 7.41 -7.37
CA VAL A 11 3.99 8.26 -6.71
C VAL A 11 5.37 8.10 -7.34
N LEU A 12 5.85 6.87 -7.49
CA LEU A 12 7.17 6.58 -8.03
C LEU A 12 7.28 6.94 -9.52
N ALA A 13 6.20 6.71 -10.29
CA ALA A 13 6.16 7.06 -11.70
C ALA A 13 6.15 8.58 -11.90
N LYS A 14 5.37 9.31 -11.11
CA LYS A 14 5.31 10.78 -11.15
C LYS A 14 6.68 11.39 -10.84
N TYR A 15 7.36 10.91 -9.79
CA TYR A 15 8.67 11.44 -9.39
C TYR A 15 9.71 11.41 -10.53
N LEU A 16 9.79 10.28 -11.26
CA LEU A 16 10.70 10.12 -12.40
C LEU A 16 10.21 10.89 -13.63
N LYS A 17 8.89 10.93 -13.88
CA LYS A 17 8.30 11.67 -15.01
C LYS A 17 8.63 13.16 -14.93
N ASP A 18 8.57 13.75 -13.74
CA ASP A 18 8.85 15.17 -13.52
C ASP A 18 10.34 15.51 -13.74
N ARG A 19 11.22 14.50 -13.81
CA ARG A 19 12.69 14.66 -13.94
C ARG A 19 13.27 14.08 -15.23
N LYS A 20 12.44 13.64 -16.18
CA LYS A 20 12.85 12.93 -17.42
C LYS A 20 13.81 13.66 -18.38
N LYS A 21 14.17 14.92 -18.11
CA LYS A 21 14.99 15.78 -18.98
C LYS A 21 16.34 16.20 -18.37
N ARG A 22 16.70 15.65 -17.22
CA ARG A 22 18.00 15.90 -16.59
C ARG A 22 18.47 14.67 -15.83
N GLU A 23 19.76 14.65 -15.53
CA GLU A 23 20.33 13.65 -14.64
C GLU A 23 19.85 13.88 -13.20
N LEU A 24 19.70 12.78 -12.47
CA LEU A 24 19.38 12.79 -11.05
C LEU A 24 20.67 12.97 -10.26
N SER A 25 20.66 13.86 -9.27
CA SER A 25 21.76 13.91 -8.30
C SER A 25 21.74 12.67 -7.40
N LEU A 26 22.87 12.37 -6.75
CA LEU A 26 22.95 11.30 -5.76
C LEU A 26 21.89 11.46 -4.66
N GLU A 27 21.69 12.70 -4.20
CA GLU A 27 20.68 13.03 -3.17
C GLU A 27 19.25 12.69 -3.64
N GLU A 28 18.92 12.94 -4.90
CA GLU A 28 17.61 12.59 -5.45
C GLU A 28 17.43 11.08 -5.61
N ILE A 29 18.49 10.35 -5.94
CA ILE A 29 18.48 8.89 -6.00
C ILE A 29 18.25 8.32 -4.60
N GLU A 30 18.95 8.83 -3.58
CA GLU A 30 18.73 8.43 -2.19
C GLU A 30 17.31 8.75 -1.72
N HIS A 31 16.81 9.94 -2.04
CA HIS A 31 15.44 10.32 -1.71
C HIS A 31 14.42 9.38 -2.37
N TYR A 32 14.61 9.07 -3.66
CA TYR A 32 13.75 8.14 -4.39
C TYR A 32 13.75 6.74 -3.76
N ARG A 33 14.93 6.24 -3.35
CA ARG A 33 15.05 4.98 -2.60
C ARG A 33 14.34 5.03 -1.26
N GLY A 34 14.47 6.12 -0.51
CA GLY A 34 13.78 6.32 0.76
C GLY A 34 12.26 6.28 0.61
N VAL A 35 11.72 6.98 -0.41
CA VAL A 35 10.28 6.95 -0.74
C VAL A 35 9.83 5.54 -1.13
N ALA A 36 10.59 4.84 -1.96
CA ALA A 36 10.29 3.46 -2.34
C ALA A 36 10.22 2.53 -1.10
N LYS A 37 11.19 2.66 -0.18
CA LYS A 37 11.23 1.87 1.06
C LYS A 37 10.04 2.17 1.98
N ALA A 38 9.65 3.44 2.10
CA ALA A 38 8.48 3.84 2.88
C ALA A 38 7.18 3.25 2.30
N ILE A 39 7.04 3.25 0.96
CA ILE A 39 5.88 2.63 0.29
C ILE A 39 5.85 1.12 0.52
N GLU A 40 6.99 0.44 0.39
CA GLU A 40 7.09 -1.00 0.69
C GLU A 40 6.60 -1.30 2.11
N ARG A 41 7.11 -0.57 3.11
CA ARG A 41 6.69 -0.74 4.50
C ARG A 41 5.21 -0.45 4.70
N THR A 42 4.67 0.53 3.99
CA THR A 42 3.24 0.89 4.07
C THR A 42 2.37 -0.26 3.55
N ILE A 43 2.73 -0.86 2.41
CA ILE A 43 2.02 -2.01 1.84
C ILE A 43 2.03 -3.20 2.80
N GLU A 44 3.17 -3.48 3.44
CA GLU A 44 3.27 -4.55 4.44
C GLU A 44 2.31 -4.34 5.62
N VAL A 45 2.29 -3.12 6.18
CA VAL A 45 1.43 -2.79 7.31
C VAL A 45 -0.04 -2.84 6.91
N GLN A 46 -0.40 -2.30 5.73
CA GLN A 46 -1.77 -2.35 5.21
C GLN A 46 -2.26 -3.80 5.08
N LYS A 47 -1.44 -4.70 4.52
CA LYS A 47 -1.79 -6.12 4.43
C LYS A 47 -2.04 -6.74 5.81
N GLY A 48 -1.18 -6.46 6.79
CA GLY A 48 -1.37 -6.97 8.14
C GLY A 48 -2.67 -6.49 8.78
N VAL A 49 -3.10 -5.26 8.49
CA VAL A 49 -4.39 -4.74 8.92
C VAL A 49 -5.54 -5.44 8.19
N ASP A 50 -5.47 -5.55 6.87
CA ASP A 50 -6.50 -6.20 6.04
C ASP A 50 -6.72 -7.66 6.44
N ASP A 51 -5.64 -8.39 6.78
CA ASP A 51 -5.70 -9.77 7.25
C ASP A 51 -6.52 -9.90 8.55
N ILE A 52 -6.30 -8.98 9.51
CA ILE A 52 -7.04 -8.96 10.78
C ILE A 52 -8.53 -8.68 10.54
N PHE A 53 -8.85 -7.68 9.69
CA PHE A 53 -10.23 -7.33 9.39
C PHE A 53 -10.97 -8.43 8.60
N ASN A 54 -10.28 -9.11 7.69
CA ASN A 54 -10.84 -10.24 6.96
C ASN A 54 -11.17 -11.41 7.90
N ILE A 55 -10.28 -11.71 8.85
CA ILE A 55 -10.53 -12.74 9.87
C ILE A 55 -11.74 -12.36 10.73
N ASP A 56 -11.82 -11.14 11.26
CA ASP A 56 -12.96 -10.68 12.08
C ASP A 56 -14.28 -10.78 11.29
N THR A 57 -14.27 -10.36 10.03
CA THR A 57 -15.44 -10.43 9.15
C THR A 57 -15.91 -11.87 8.95
N VAL A 58 -14.99 -12.80 8.66
CA VAL A 58 -15.31 -14.22 8.49
C VAL A 58 -15.83 -14.84 9.79
N LEU A 59 -15.22 -14.52 10.94
CA LEU A 59 -15.64 -15.03 12.24
C LEU A 59 -17.04 -14.54 12.62
N ARG A 60 -17.36 -13.26 12.39
CA ARG A 60 -18.71 -12.71 12.62
C ARG A 60 -19.77 -13.38 11.75
N HIS A 61 -19.48 -13.59 10.47
CA HIS A 61 -20.40 -14.28 9.56
C HIS A 61 -20.63 -15.75 9.98
N ASN A 62 -19.60 -16.44 10.47
CA ASN A 62 -19.71 -17.85 10.89
C ASN A 62 -20.42 -18.05 12.25
N GLN A 63 -20.57 -16.98 13.04
CA GLN A 63 -21.36 -17.01 14.28
C GLN A 63 -22.85 -16.70 14.07
N LEU A 64 -23.21 -15.94 13.02
CA LEU A 64 -24.62 -15.63 12.68
C LEU A 64 -25.36 -16.81 12.02
N SER A 65 -24.66 -17.76 11.41
CA SER A 65 -25.25 -18.98 10.83
C SER A 65 -25.54 -20.08 11.86
N ARG A 66 -25.23 -19.86 13.15
CA ARG A 66 -25.42 -20.83 14.24
C ARG A 66 -26.61 -20.54 15.14
N THR A 67 -27.37 -19.48 14.90
CA THR A 67 -28.63 -19.28 15.64
C THR A 67 -29.69 -20.25 15.11
N PRO A 68 -30.28 -21.10 15.96
CA PRO A 68 -31.34 -21.98 15.54
C PRO A 68 -32.53 -21.12 15.10
N LYS A 69 -32.98 -21.31 13.85
CA LYS A 69 -34.28 -20.84 13.40
C LYS A 69 -35.33 -21.50 14.30
N THR A 70 -35.96 -20.71 15.16
CA THR A 70 -37.20 -21.07 15.85
C THR A 70 -38.38 -20.81 14.94
#